data_AF-A0A3D2ILA0-F1
#
_entry.id   AF-A0A3D2ILA0-F1
#
_cell.length_a   1.000
_cell.length_b   1.000
_cell.length_c   1.000
_cell.angle_alpha   90.00
_cell.angle_beta   90.00
_cell.angle_gamma   90.00
#
_symmetry.space_group_name_H-M   'P 1'
#
loop_
_entity.id
_entity.type
_entity.pdbx_description
1 polymer ?
#
loop_
_entity_poly.entity_id
_entity_poly.type
_entity_poly.pdbx_seq_one_letter_code
_entity_poly.pdbx_strand_id
1 'polypeptide(L)'
;KPFSGTLCSQDGDEYDVKNNIIDILGGQPDFSSLASYTNHWKLTATIYEEIWRKRSLSLLTGEDFPIEKEHELLIEWTEPKEDGLYLDLGCSTALYGRALKAAQSKANVVGLDFSMQMLEEARIKAEADETNLYFVRADAKEMPFFSKTFDGI
;
A
#
# COMPACT_ATOMS: atom_id res chain seq x y z
N LYS A 1 -5.80 -11.53 12.85
CA LYS A 1 -6.43 -12.35 11.78
C LYS A 1 -6.93 -11.40 10.69
N PRO A 2 -6.70 -11.69 9.41
CA PRO A 2 -7.24 -10.87 8.33
C PRO A 2 -8.78 -10.89 8.39
N PHE A 3 -9.39 -9.73 8.16
CA PHE A 3 -10.83 -9.54 8.11
C PHE A 3 -11.31 -9.60 6.66
N SER A 4 -12.44 -10.26 6.46
CA SER A 4 -13.19 -10.25 5.21
C SER A 4 -14.66 -10.05 5.53
N GLY A 5 -15.36 -9.25 4.73
CA GLY A 5 -16.73 -8.82 4.99
C GLY A 5 -17.08 -7.61 4.13
N THR A 6 -17.91 -6.72 4.67
CA THR A 6 -18.39 -5.53 3.97
C THR A 6 -18.24 -4.32 4.89
N LEU A 7 -17.88 -3.17 4.33
CA LEU A 7 -17.90 -1.86 5.00
C LEU A 7 -18.99 -1.01 4.39
N CYS A 8 -19.63 -0.17 5.21
CA CYS A 8 -20.67 0.75 4.77
C CYS A 8 -20.22 2.21 4.95
N SER A 9 -20.43 3.04 3.93
CA SER A 9 -20.23 4.50 4.01
C SER A 9 -21.33 5.15 4.87
N GLN A 10 -21.15 6.41 5.26
CA GLN A 10 -22.21 7.16 5.96
C GLN A 10 -23.45 7.40 5.07
N ASP A 11 -23.25 7.39 3.76
CA ASP A 11 -24.30 7.59 2.76
C ASP A 11 -25.01 6.27 2.40
N GLY A 12 -24.54 5.13 2.93
CA GLY A 12 -25.14 3.82 2.74
C GLY A 12 -24.51 2.97 1.63
N ASP A 13 -23.40 3.42 1.03
CA ASP A 13 -22.68 2.62 0.04
C ASP A 13 -21.99 1.42 0.70
N GLU A 14 -21.97 0.27 0.03
CA GLU A 14 -21.32 -0.94 0.53
C GLU A 14 -20.05 -1.25 -0.27
N TYR A 15 -18.97 -1.60 0.44
CA TYR A 15 -17.68 -1.95 -0.14
C TYR A 15 -17.21 -3.31 0.36
N ASP A 16 -16.73 -4.14 -0.56
CA ASP A 16 -16.18 -5.44 -0.23
C ASP A 16 -14.84 -5.29 0.49
N VAL A 17 -14.66 -6.10 1.53
CA VAL A 17 -13.38 -6.28 2.22
C VAL A 17 -12.94 -7.73 2.07
N LYS A 18 -11.76 -7.93 1.52
CA LYS A 18 -11.15 -9.25 1.37
C LYS A 18 -9.74 -9.20 1.92
N ASN A 19 -9.46 -10.00 2.95
CA ASN A 19 -8.15 -10.10 3.57
C ASN A 19 -7.56 -8.73 3.96
N ASN A 20 -8.32 -7.88 4.66
CA ASN A 20 -7.94 -6.49 5.01
C ASN A 20 -7.68 -5.57 3.80
N ILE A 21 -8.14 -5.92 2.60
CA ILE A 21 -8.15 -5.04 1.42
C ILE A 21 -9.58 -4.58 1.19
N ILE A 22 -9.82 -3.28 1.33
CA ILE A 22 -11.10 -2.64 1.05
C ILE A 22 -11.12 -2.23 -0.42
N ASP A 23 -12.13 -2.63 -1.19
CA ASP A 23 -12.26 -2.25 -2.59
C ASP A 23 -13.28 -1.14 -2.80
N ILE A 24 -12.81 0.10 -2.92
CA ILE A 24 -13.66 1.28 -3.16
C ILE A 24 -14.02 1.41 -4.64
N LEU A 25 -13.16 0.94 -5.54
CA LEU A 25 -13.40 1.03 -6.98
C LEU A 25 -14.46 0.01 -7.45
N GLY A 26 -14.60 -1.09 -6.73
CA GLY A 26 -15.51 -2.17 -7.07
C GLY A 26 -15.15 -2.85 -8.40
N GLY A 27 -16.04 -3.76 -8.82
CA GLY A 27 -15.89 -4.56 -10.03
C GLY A 27 -14.80 -5.63 -9.91
N GLN A 28 -15.12 -6.86 -10.35
CA GLN A 28 -14.08 -7.85 -10.59
C GLN A 28 -13.12 -7.29 -11.64
N PRO A 29 -11.79 -7.38 -11.46
CA PRO A 29 -10.89 -7.27 -12.61
C PRO A 29 -11.40 -8.29 -13.63
N ASP A 30 -11.82 -7.85 -14.81
CA ASP A 30 -12.33 -8.79 -15.82
C ASP A 30 -11.18 -9.67 -16.31
N PHE A 31 -11.02 -10.85 -15.71
CA PHE A 31 -9.96 -11.81 -16.00
C PHE A 31 -10.19 -12.61 -17.29
N SER A 32 -11.30 -12.38 -18.00
CA SER A 32 -11.68 -13.14 -19.21
C SER A 32 -11.04 -12.60 -20.50
N SER A 33 -10.37 -11.45 -20.45
CA SER A 33 -9.76 -10.77 -21.60
C SER A 33 -8.25 -10.52 -21.41
N LEU A 34 -7.63 -9.74 -22.31
CA LEU A 34 -6.23 -9.28 -22.31
C LEU A 34 -5.68 -8.89 -20.91
N ALA A 35 -6.56 -8.56 -19.97
CA ALA A 35 -6.31 -8.44 -18.55
C ALA A 35 -5.43 -9.55 -17.96
N SER A 36 -5.69 -10.84 -18.25
CA SER A 36 -4.87 -11.95 -17.73
C SER A 36 -3.42 -11.91 -18.25
N TYR A 37 -3.20 -11.50 -19.50
CA TYR A 37 -1.86 -11.25 -20.04
C TYR A 37 -1.21 -10.02 -19.42
N THR A 38 -1.96 -8.92 -19.25
CA THR A 38 -1.46 -7.74 -18.55
C THR A 38 -1.21 -8.02 -17.07
N ASN A 39 -1.88 -8.98 -16.44
CA ASN A 39 -1.65 -9.38 -15.05
C ASN A 39 -0.34 -10.15 -14.90
N HIS A 40 -0.01 -11.04 -15.85
CA HIS A 40 1.35 -11.61 -15.90
C HIS A 40 2.39 -10.51 -16.07
N TRP A 41 2.09 -9.52 -16.92
CA TRP A 41 2.97 -8.37 -17.10
C TRP A 41 3.03 -7.46 -15.87
N LYS A 42 1.94 -7.32 -15.11
CA LYS A 42 1.90 -6.60 -13.83
C LYS A 42 2.67 -7.35 -12.75
N LEU A 43 2.64 -8.69 -12.72
CA LEU A 43 3.46 -9.47 -11.79
C LEU A 43 4.95 -9.34 -12.15
N THR A 44 5.31 -9.39 -13.45
CA THR A 44 6.67 -9.03 -13.87
C THR A 44 6.98 -7.57 -13.59
N ALA A 45 5.98 -6.69 -13.68
CA ALA A 45 6.11 -5.28 -13.33
C ALA A 45 6.34 -5.14 -11.83
N THR A 46 5.78 -5.98 -10.96
CA THR A 46 6.08 -5.97 -9.52
C THR A 46 7.56 -6.24 -9.29
N ILE A 47 8.11 -7.28 -9.93
CA ILE A 47 9.54 -7.60 -9.84
C ILE A 47 10.39 -6.47 -10.43
N TYR A 48 10.02 -5.99 -11.63
CA TYR A 48 10.70 -4.86 -12.27
C TYR A 48 10.65 -3.60 -11.41
N GLU A 49 9.51 -3.30 -10.81
CA GLU A 49 9.25 -2.13 -10.00
C GLU A 49 9.99 -2.23 -8.67
N GLU A 50 10.10 -3.41 -8.06
CA GLU A 50 11.04 -3.65 -6.95
C GLU A 50 12.51 -3.43 -7.32
N ILE A 51 12.94 -3.97 -8.46
CA ILE A 51 14.32 -3.78 -8.93
C ILE A 51 14.57 -2.31 -9.25
N TRP A 52 13.62 -1.67 -9.92
CA TRP A 52 13.66 -0.27 -10.28
C TRP A 52 13.71 0.58 -9.02
N ARG A 53 12.84 0.35 -8.04
CA ARG A 53 12.82 1.09 -6.78
C ARG A 53 14.15 0.97 -6.02
N LYS A 54 14.71 -0.24 -5.90
CA LYS A 54 16.03 -0.48 -5.27
C LYS A 54 17.21 0.21 -5.96
N ARG A 55 17.06 0.65 -7.21
CA ARG A 55 18.17 1.18 -8.02
C ARG A 55 17.95 2.61 -8.51
N SER A 56 16.70 3.03 -8.60
CA SER A 56 16.30 4.25 -9.30
C SER A 56 16.83 5.47 -8.58
N LEU A 57 16.74 5.53 -7.25
CA LEU A 57 17.26 6.66 -6.49
C LEU A 57 18.78 6.75 -6.62
N SER A 58 19.52 5.65 -6.51
CA SER A 58 20.96 5.68 -6.74
C SER A 58 21.32 6.13 -8.17
N LEU A 59 20.56 5.68 -9.18
CA LEU A 59 20.75 6.08 -10.58
C LEU A 59 20.41 7.56 -10.83
N LEU A 60 19.32 8.06 -10.22
CA LEU A 60 18.82 9.42 -10.42
C LEU A 60 19.66 10.46 -9.66
N THR A 61 20.13 10.11 -8.48
CA THR A 61 20.97 10.99 -7.64
C THR A 61 22.44 10.93 -8.05
N GLY A 62 22.89 9.80 -8.62
CA GLY A 62 24.31 9.55 -8.90
C GLY A 62 25.11 9.17 -7.65
N GLU A 63 24.45 8.99 -6.51
CA GLU A 63 25.05 8.61 -5.23
C GLU A 63 24.50 7.26 -4.76
N ASP A 64 25.14 6.61 -3.79
CA ASP A 64 24.61 5.37 -3.22
C ASP A 64 23.44 5.69 -2.29
N PHE A 65 22.22 5.28 -2.68
CA PHE A 65 20.99 5.52 -1.94
C PHE A 65 20.24 4.19 -1.69
N PRO A 66 20.69 3.41 -0.69
CA PRO A 66 20.10 2.10 -0.40
C PRO A 66 18.74 2.21 0.29
N ILE A 67 17.93 1.15 0.22
CA ILE A 67 16.60 1.09 0.83
C ILE A 67 16.65 1.35 2.34
N GLU A 68 17.71 0.91 3.02
CA GLU A 68 17.90 1.16 4.44
C GLU A 68 17.98 2.67 4.73
N LYS A 69 18.59 3.44 3.82
CA LYS A 69 18.66 4.89 3.94
C LYS A 69 17.31 5.55 3.72
N GLU A 70 16.52 5.05 2.76
CA GLU A 70 15.13 5.47 2.55
C GLU A 70 14.30 5.24 3.82
N HIS A 71 14.43 4.07 4.45
CA HIS A 71 13.72 3.74 5.68
C HIS A 71 14.13 4.65 6.84
N GLU A 72 15.43 4.90 7.03
CA GLU A 72 15.91 5.83 8.06
C GLU A 72 15.26 7.21 7.91
N LEU A 73 15.29 7.77 6.70
CA LEU A 73 14.71 9.09 6.42
C LEU A 73 13.19 9.09 6.59
N LEU A 74 12.51 8.02 6.16
CA LEU A 74 11.07 7.86 6.38
C LEU A 74 10.75 7.94 7.88
N ILE A 75 11.45 7.17 8.72
CA ILE A 75 11.18 7.16 10.16
C ILE A 75 11.57 8.49 10.83
N GLU A 76 12.67 9.10 10.41
CA GLU A 76 13.11 10.40 10.91
C GLU A 76 12.09 11.50 10.60
N TRP A 77 11.58 11.54 9.36
CA TRP A 77 10.66 12.61 8.94
C TRP A 77 9.23 12.39 9.41
N THR A 78 8.77 11.14 9.49
CA THR A 78 7.39 10.83 9.93
C THR A 78 7.27 10.73 11.45
N GLU A 79 8.38 10.48 12.15
CA GLU A 79 8.48 10.22 13.59
C GLU A 79 7.26 9.45 14.16
N PRO A 80 7.00 8.21 13.70
CA PRO A 80 5.72 7.56 13.90
C PRO A 80 5.39 7.37 15.38
N LYS A 81 4.18 7.76 15.78
CA LYS A 81 3.72 7.71 17.17
C LYS A 81 2.88 6.46 17.42
N GLU A 82 2.87 6.00 18.68
CA GLU A 82 1.92 4.99 19.14
C GLU A 82 0.49 5.47 18.85
N ASP A 83 -0.34 4.56 18.31
CA ASP A 83 -1.72 4.79 17.88
C ASP A 83 -1.91 5.85 16.76
N GLY A 84 -0.85 6.49 16.26
CA GLY A 84 -0.92 7.44 15.15
C GLY A 84 -1.36 6.78 13.85
N LEU A 85 -2.02 7.53 12.97
CA LEU A 85 -2.63 7.05 11.73
C LEU A 85 -1.92 7.62 10.49
N TYR A 86 -1.36 6.75 9.66
CA TYR A 86 -0.52 7.11 8.51
C TYR A 86 -1.06 6.54 7.19
N LEU A 87 -0.85 7.27 6.09
CA LEU A 87 -1.25 6.87 4.74
C LEU A 87 -0.02 6.64 3.85
N ASP A 88 0.21 5.42 3.40
CA ASP A 88 1.16 5.12 2.32
C ASP A 88 0.41 5.28 0.97
N LEU A 89 0.58 6.43 0.31
CA LEU A 89 -0.16 6.80 -0.90
C LEU A 89 0.53 6.30 -2.17
N GLY A 90 -0.17 5.49 -2.97
CA GLY A 90 0.45 4.80 -4.12
C GLY A 90 1.39 3.69 -3.63
N CYS A 91 0.94 2.91 -2.64
CA CYS A 91 1.82 2.08 -1.83
C CYS A 91 2.49 0.94 -2.59
N SER A 92 2.04 0.58 -3.80
CA SER A 92 2.55 -0.59 -4.53
C SER A 92 2.50 -1.82 -3.60
N THR A 93 3.62 -2.51 -3.35
CA THR A 93 3.73 -3.63 -2.42
C THR A 93 4.04 -3.21 -0.97
N ALA A 94 3.70 -1.96 -0.63
CA ALA A 94 3.80 -1.33 0.69
C ALA A 94 5.21 -1.39 1.30
N LEU A 95 6.25 -0.99 0.56
CA LEU A 95 7.62 -0.94 1.09
C LEU A 95 7.70 0.00 2.31
N TYR A 96 7.24 1.24 2.14
CA TYR A 96 7.34 2.26 3.17
C TYR A 96 6.34 2.04 4.30
N GLY A 97 5.10 1.68 3.98
CA GLY A 97 4.11 1.35 5.01
C GLY A 97 4.56 0.21 5.94
N ARG A 98 5.18 -0.85 5.39
CA ARG A 98 5.75 -1.94 6.21
C ARG A 98 6.93 -1.47 7.05
N ALA A 99 7.83 -0.66 6.49
CA ALA A 99 8.95 -0.10 7.24
C ALA A 99 8.48 0.79 8.42
N LEU A 100 7.49 1.65 8.19
CA LEU A 100 6.89 2.50 9.21
C LEU A 100 6.23 1.65 10.31
N LYS A 101 5.45 0.64 9.93
CA LYS A 101 4.82 -0.29 10.87
C LYS A 101 5.83 -1.12 11.67
N ALA A 102 6.97 -1.49 11.07
CA ALA A 102 8.03 -2.21 11.76
C ALA A 102 8.74 -1.32 12.80
N ALA A 103 8.95 -0.04 12.48
CA ALA A 103 9.57 0.92 13.41
C ALA A 103 8.64 1.32 14.57
N GLN A 104 7.33 1.37 14.33
CA GLN A 104 6.31 1.63 15.35
C GLN A 104 5.15 0.63 15.20
N SER A 105 5.26 -0.50 15.90
CA SER A 105 4.31 -1.62 15.79
C SER A 105 2.88 -1.24 16.18
N LYS A 106 2.68 -0.19 16.98
CA LYS A 106 1.37 0.31 17.37
C LYS A 106 0.82 1.42 16.47
N ALA A 107 1.58 1.90 15.49
CA ALA A 107 1.06 2.86 14.51
C ALA A 107 0.04 2.16 13.59
N ASN A 108 -0.99 2.87 13.18
CA ASN A 108 -1.97 2.42 12.22
C ASN A 108 -1.55 2.90 10.83
N VAL A 109 -1.41 1.98 9.88
CA VAL A 109 -0.95 2.33 8.52
C VAL A 109 -1.95 1.82 7.51
N VAL A 110 -2.39 2.72 6.64
CA VAL A 110 -3.26 2.44 5.51
C VAL A 110 -2.43 2.59 4.23
N GLY A 111 -2.31 1.52 3.45
CA GLY A 111 -1.76 1.60 2.09
C GLY A 111 -2.88 1.80 1.07
N LEU A 112 -2.73 2.78 0.19
CA LEU A 112 -3.67 3.05 -0.90
C LEU A 112 -2.98 2.81 -2.24
N ASP A 113 -3.56 1.98 -3.09
CA ASP A 113 -3.13 1.81 -4.48
C ASP A 113 -4.32 1.54 -5.39
N PHE A 114 -4.21 1.88 -6.67
CA PHE A 114 -5.27 1.59 -7.64
C PHE A 114 -5.32 0.09 -8.03
N SER A 115 -4.19 -0.59 -7.94
CA SER A 115 -3.99 -1.95 -8.44
C SER A 115 -4.29 -3.01 -7.38
N MET A 116 -5.37 -3.77 -7.56
CA MET A 116 -5.68 -4.93 -6.70
C MET A 116 -4.50 -5.91 -6.61
N GLN A 117 -3.81 -6.16 -7.72
CA GLN A 117 -2.68 -7.09 -7.76
C GLN A 117 -1.52 -6.63 -6.85
N MET A 118 -1.27 -5.33 -6.78
CA MET A 118 -0.21 -4.79 -5.93
C MET A 118 -0.60 -4.89 -4.45
N LEU A 119 -1.87 -4.63 -4.12
CA LEU A 119 -2.39 -4.74 -2.76
C LEU A 119 -2.44 -6.19 -2.26
N GLU A 120 -2.76 -7.15 -3.13
CA GLU A 120 -2.70 -8.59 -2.81
C GLU A 120 -1.25 -9.02 -2.49
N GLU A 121 -0.27 -8.59 -3.29
CA GLU A 121 1.14 -8.85 -3.01
C GLU A 121 1.63 -8.11 -1.76
N ALA A 122 1.23 -6.85 -1.58
CA ALA A 122 1.49 -6.07 -0.37
C ALA A 122 1.00 -6.81 0.87
N ARG A 123 -0.15 -7.50 0.78
CA ARG A 123 -0.70 -8.28 1.89
C ARG A 123 0.17 -9.47 2.24
N ILE A 124 0.59 -10.25 1.25
CA ILE A 124 1.47 -11.40 1.45
C ILE A 124 2.77 -10.96 2.15
N LYS A 125 3.38 -9.87 1.69
CA LYS A 125 4.61 -9.34 2.29
C LYS A 125 4.40 -8.79 3.69
N ALA A 126 3.32 -8.05 3.90
CA ALA A 126 2.95 -7.52 5.21
C ALA A 126 2.73 -8.64 6.24
N GLU A 127 2.12 -9.75 5.84
CA GLU A 127 1.97 -10.94 6.69
C GLU A 127 3.32 -11.61 6.97
N ALA A 128 4.19 -11.76 5.96
CA ALA A 128 5.52 -12.34 6.11
C ALA A 128 6.42 -11.51 7.05
N ASP A 129 6.28 -10.19 7.01
CA ASP A 129 7.02 -9.25 7.85
C ASP A 129 6.39 -9.02 9.24
N GLU A 130 5.26 -9.67 9.53
CA GLU A 130 4.47 -9.44 10.76
C GLU A 130 4.02 -7.98 10.94
N THR A 131 3.87 -7.24 9.84
CA THR A 131 3.43 -5.85 9.80
C THR A 131 1.96 -5.79 9.35
N ASN A 132 1.02 -5.82 10.30
CA ASN A 132 -0.40 -5.81 9.95
C ASN A 132 -0.88 -4.41 9.51
N LEU A 133 -0.99 -4.19 8.19
CA LEU A 133 -1.51 -2.96 7.56
C LEU A 133 -2.96 -3.11 7.08
N TYR A 134 -3.65 -1.99 6.90
CA TYR A 134 -4.91 -1.93 6.14
C TYR A 134 -4.62 -1.51 4.71
N PHE A 135 -5.33 -2.09 3.74
CA PHE A 135 -5.19 -1.70 2.33
C PHE A 135 -6.50 -1.23 1.75
N VAL A 136 -6.41 -0.22 0.89
CA VAL A 136 -7.56 0.38 0.21
C VAL A 136 -7.26 0.47 -1.27
N ARG A 137 -8.11 -0.16 -2.08
CA ARG A 137 -8.10 0.00 -3.53
C ARG A 137 -8.92 1.23 -3.89
N ALA A 138 -8.26 2.29 -4.36
CA ALA A 138 -8.90 3.56 -4.73
C ALA A 138 -8.04 4.34 -5.76
N ASP A 139 -8.65 5.32 -6.44
CA ASP A 139 -7.92 6.30 -7.25
C ASP A 139 -7.52 7.48 -6.33
N ALA A 140 -6.21 7.72 -6.18
CA ALA A 140 -5.70 8.82 -5.35
C ALA A 140 -6.16 10.22 -5.81
N LYS A 141 -6.54 10.39 -7.09
CA LYS A 141 -7.12 11.65 -7.59
C LYS A 141 -8.54 11.88 -7.05
N GLU A 142 -9.22 10.80 -6.69
CA GLU A 142 -10.56 10.80 -6.08
C GLU A 142 -10.43 10.30 -4.64
N MET A 143 -9.72 11.09 -3.82
CA MET A 143 -9.31 10.72 -2.47
C MET A 143 -10.52 10.26 -1.62
N PRO A 144 -10.53 9.00 -1.11
CA PRO A 144 -11.65 8.45 -0.34
C PRO A 144 -11.63 8.87 1.14
N PHE A 145 -10.69 9.72 1.54
CA PHE A 145 -10.52 10.18 2.92
C PHE A 145 -10.70 11.69 3.04
N PHE A 146 -11.24 12.13 4.17
CA PHE A 146 -11.33 13.55 4.47
C PHE A 146 -9.95 14.16 4.71
N SER A 147 -9.82 15.46 4.46
CA SER A 147 -8.61 16.21 4.81
C SER A 147 -8.31 16.08 6.31
N LYS A 148 -7.01 15.99 6.67
CA LYS A 148 -6.54 15.88 8.06
C LYS A 148 -7.00 14.60 8.80
N THR A 149 -7.31 13.54 8.06
CA THR A 149 -7.57 12.21 8.65
C THR A 149 -6.29 11.57 9.18
N PHE A 150 -5.17 11.78 8.48
CA PHE A 150 -3.88 11.15 8.78
C PHE A 150 -2.92 12.13 9.46
N ASP A 151 -2.12 11.59 10.38
CA ASP A 151 -1.03 12.29 11.07
C ASP A 151 0.20 12.43 10.17
N GLY A 152 0.34 11.58 9.15
CA GLY A 152 1.38 11.65 8.11
C GLY A 152 1.00 10.89 6.83
N ILE A 153 1.58 11.32 5.71
CA ILE A 153 1.42 10.73 4.36
C ILE A 153 2.82 10.54 3.77
#